data_AF-A0A9Q1MPU3-F1
#
_entry.id   AF-A0A9Q1MPU3-F1
#
_cell.length_a   1.000
_cell.length_b   1.000
_cell.length_c   1.000
_cell.angle_alpha   90.00
_cell.angle_beta   90.00
_cell.angle_gamma   90.00
#
_symmetry.space_group_name_H-M   'P 1'
#
loop_
_entity.id
_entity.type
_entity.pdbx_description
1 polymer ?
#
loop_
_entity_poly.entity_id
_entity_poly.type
_entity_poly.pdbx_seq_one_letter_code
_entity_poly.pdbx_strand_id
1 'polypeptide(L)'
;MGTPRDHDGHGTHVAATAAGSPVAGASYYGLAGGTAKSGSPGSMIAVYRICTPCGCSGSAIMKAFDDAIADEVDIINLSIGQPAGTEDEFSRNSIAIGSFHALEKGIFVVGSAGNDGPLRETVVNVAPWIFTVAATTIDRNIETHSLGREHAN
;
A
#
# COMPACT_ATOMS: atom_id res chain seq x y z
N MET A 1 12.22 7.77 20.57
CA MET A 1 12.04 7.75 19.10
C MET A 1 10.94 6.77 18.78
N GLY A 2 9.99 7.14 17.93
CA GLY A 2 8.96 6.25 17.40
C GLY A 2 7.55 6.71 17.72
N THR A 3 7.05 7.68 16.96
CA THR A 3 5.60 7.99 16.90
C THR A 3 5.02 7.27 15.69
N PRO A 4 3.77 6.76 15.76
CA PRO A 4 3.07 6.21 14.60
C PRO A 4 2.68 7.28 13.58
N ARG A 5 2.94 8.58 13.86
CA ARG A 5 2.66 9.68 12.94
C ARG A 5 3.37 9.47 11.60
N ASP A 6 2.58 9.52 10.54
CA ASP A 6 3.07 9.52 9.18
C ASP A 6 3.68 10.90 8.84
N HIS A 7 4.90 10.87 8.31
CA HIS A 7 5.64 12.06 7.85
C HIS A 7 5.94 12.00 6.34
N ASP A 8 5.60 10.89 5.69
CA ASP A 8 5.84 10.63 4.28
C ASP A 8 4.55 10.84 3.47
N GLY A 9 3.42 10.33 4.00
CA GLY A 9 2.10 10.44 3.39
C GLY A 9 1.63 9.13 2.74
N HIS A 10 2.54 8.21 2.40
CA HIS A 10 2.18 6.92 1.80
C HIS A 10 1.22 6.13 2.69
N GLY A 11 1.51 6.01 3.99
CA GLY A 11 0.66 5.28 4.93
C GLY A 11 -0.74 5.90 5.06
N THR A 12 -0.81 7.22 5.14
CA THR A 12 -2.07 7.98 5.18
C THR A 12 -2.89 7.76 3.91
N HIS A 13 -2.26 7.82 2.74
CA HIS A 13 -2.93 7.60 1.46
C HIS A 13 -3.48 6.16 1.33
N VAL A 14 -2.68 5.16 1.70
CA VAL A 14 -3.09 3.74 1.71
C VAL A 14 -4.26 3.50 2.66
N ALA A 15 -4.15 3.97 3.91
CA ALA A 15 -5.21 3.82 4.91
C ALA A 15 -6.52 4.50 4.48
N ALA A 16 -6.43 5.73 3.95
CA ALA A 16 -7.58 6.46 3.44
C ALA A 16 -8.25 5.77 2.23
N THR A 17 -7.46 5.12 1.36
CA THR A 17 -7.99 4.37 0.22
C THR A 17 -8.76 3.12 0.67
N ALA A 18 -8.23 2.40 1.66
CA ALA A 18 -8.81 1.16 2.15
C ALA A 18 -10.09 1.38 2.97
N ALA A 19 -10.05 2.30 3.95
CA ALA A 19 -11.13 2.47 4.94
C ALA A 19 -11.39 3.93 5.35
N GLY A 20 -10.87 4.91 4.60
CA GLY A 20 -11.13 6.34 4.87
C GLY A 20 -12.62 6.70 4.83
N SER A 21 -13.04 7.53 5.79
CA SER A 21 -14.38 8.11 5.85
C SER A 21 -14.67 9.01 4.64
N PRO A 22 -15.94 9.17 4.23
CA PRO A 22 -16.29 10.07 3.14
C PRO A 22 -15.91 11.53 3.45
N VAL A 23 -15.21 12.18 2.52
CA VAL A 23 -14.82 13.59 2.60
C VAL A 23 -15.31 14.32 1.35
N ALA A 24 -16.32 15.18 1.53
CA ALA A 24 -16.86 16.01 0.46
C ALA A 24 -15.90 17.15 0.08
N GLY A 25 -15.88 17.54 -1.21
CA GLY A 25 -15.04 18.63 -1.70
C GLY A 25 -13.55 18.32 -1.75
N ALA A 26 -13.17 17.04 -1.69
CA ALA A 26 -11.79 16.60 -1.82
C ALA A 26 -11.28 16.88 -3.24
N SER A 27 -10.08 17.44 -3.35
CA SER A 27 -9.40 17.70 -4.61
C SER A 27 -7.89 17.85 -4.39
N TYR A 28 -7.10 17.70 -5.45
CA TYR A 28 -5.68 18.06 -5.46
C TYR A 28 -5.50 19.38 -6.21
N TYR A 29 -5.46 20.50 -5.49
CA TYR A 29 -5.45 21.86 -6.06
C TYR A 29 -6.57 22.10 -7.09
N GLY A 30 -7.77 21.57 -6.85
CA GLY A 30 -8.92 21.65 -7.76
C GLY A 30 -9.00 20.51 -8.79
N LEU A 31 -7.95 19.71 -8.95
CA LEU A 31 -7.97 18.51 -9.80
C LEU A 31 -8.70 17.37 -9.11
N ALA A 32 -9.35 16.51 -9.91
CA ALA A 32 -10.05 15.31 -9.44
C ALA A 32 -11.11 15.59 -8.35
N GLY A 33 -11.79 16.74 -8.41
CA GLY A 33 -12.76 17.19 -7.42
C GLY A 33 -13.94 16.23 -7.25
N GLY A 34 -14.33 15.97 -6.00
CA GLY A 34 -15.49 15.14 -5.68
C GLY A 34 -15.61 14.81 -4.20
N THR A 35 -16.32 13.72 -3.89
CA THR A 35 -16.29 13.12 -2.55
C THR A 35 -15.30 11.97 -2.56
N ALA A 36 -14.19 12.11 -1.81
CA ALA A 36 -13.28 11.00 -1.59
C ALA A 36 -13.93 10.01 -0.61
N LYS A 37 -13.98 8.73 -0.97
CA LYS A 37 -14.45 7.65 -0.10
C LYS A 37 -13.68 6.37 -0.39
N SER A 38 -13.55 5.53 0.62
CA SER A 38 -12.86 4.25 0.52
C SER A 38 -13.75 3.11 -0.02
N GLY A 39 -13.14 1.94 -0.23
CA GLY A 39 -13.84 0.71 -0.58
C GLY A 39 -14.69 0.15 0.57
N SER A 40 -14.28 0.36 1.82
CA SER A 40 -15.05 -0.03 3.01
C SER A 40 -15.16 1.12 4.04
N PRO A 41 -15.98 2.16 3.74
CA PRO A 41 -16.18 3.26 4.68
C PRO A 41 -16.91 2.75 5.93
N GLY A 42 -16.25 2.84 7.10
CA GLY A 42 -16.80 2.37 8.38
C GLY A 42 -16.00 1.24 9.03
N SER A 43 -15.07 0.61 8.31
CA SER A 43 -14.09 -0.29 8.91
C SER A 43 -13.17 0.49 9.86
N MET A 44 -12.78 -0.14 10.97
CA MET A 44 -11.78 0.41 11.88
C MET A 44 -10.38 0.32 11.27
N ILE A 45 -9.52 1.28 11.60
CA ILE A 45 -8.13 1.31 11.13
C ILE A 45 -7.21 1.17 12.34
N ALA A 46 -6.39 0.11 12.35
CA ALA A 46 -5.22 -0.03 13.21
C ALA A 46 -3.96 0.26 12.38
N VAL A 47 -3.04 1.08 12.91
CA VAL A 47 -1.85 1.54 12.16
C VAL A 47 -0.57 1.02 12.82
N TYR A 48 0.16 0.20 12.07
CA TYR A 48 1.48 -0.31 12.47
C TYR A 48 2.55 0.29 11.56
N ARG A 49 3.26 1.32 12.07
CA ARG A 49 4.29 2.01 11.29
C ARG A 49 5.59 1.20 11.28
N ILE A 50 5.90 0.63 10.13
CA ILE A 50 7.11 -0.21 9.92
C ILE A 50 8.21 0.46 9.08
N CYS A 51 7.86 1.53 8.36
CA CYS A 51 8.78 2.23 7.48
C CYS A 51 9.27 3.55 8.08
N THR A 52 10.54 3.81 7.83
CA THR A 52 11.24 5.05 8.16
C THR A 52 11.87 5.63 6.89
N PRO A 53 12.46 6.84 6.93
CA PRO A 53 13.24 7.34 5.80
C PRO A 53 14.39 6.42 5.37
N CYS A 54 14.82 5.49 6.22
CA CYS A 54 15.85 4.49 5.90
C CYS A 54 15.28 3.18 5.32
N GLY A 55 13.98 3.11 5.06
CA GLY A 55 13.27 1.91 4.62
C GLY A 55 12.50 1.20 5.72
N CYS A 56 12.03 -0.01 5.41
CA CYS A 56 11.20 -0.83 6.27
C CYS A 56 12.00 -2.08 6.67
N SER A 57 12.43 -2.18 7.93
CA SER A 57 13.24 -3.32 8.36
C SER A 57 12.38 -4.58 8.52
N GLY A 58 12.95 -5.74 8.18
CA GLY A 58 12.28 -7.03 8.40
C GLY A 58 11.87 -7.25 9.86
N SER A 59 12.65 -6.74 10.82
CA SER A 59 12.31 -6.77 12.25
C SER A 59 11.06 -5.96 12.59
N ALA A 60 10.89 -4.77 11.98
CA ALA A 60 9.70 -3.95 12.19
C ALA A 60 8.48 -4.59 11.53
N ILE A 61 8.65 -5.18 10.33
CA ILE A 61 7.61 -5.96 9.63
C ILE A 61 7.13 -7.11 10.50
N MET A 62 8.03 -7.96 11.00
CA MET A 62 7.65 -9.09 11.85
C MET A 62 6.97 -8.63 13.15
N LYS A 63 7.45 -7.55 13.79
CA LYS A 63 6.82 -7.01 14.98
C LYS A 63 5.41 -6.49 14.72
N ALA A 64 5.18 -5.86 13.58
CA ALA A 64 3.85 -5.38 13.19
C ALA A 64 2.88 -6.53 12.91
N PHE A 65 3.34 -7.62 12.28
CA PHE A 65 2.51 -8.83 12.13
C PHE A 65 2.16 -9.44 13.48
N ASP A 66 3.14 -9.58 14.38
CA ASP A 66 2.94 -10.11 15.74
C ASP A 66 1.89 -9.28 16.50
N ASP A 67 2.01 -7.95 16.47
CA ASP A 67 1.06 -7.05 17.11
C ASP A 67 -0.33 -7.09 16.44
N ALA A 68 -0.40 -7.06 15.11
CA ALA A 68 -1.67 -7.12 14.40
C ALA A 68 -2.42 -8.44 14.64
N ILE A 69 -1.69 -9.55 14.74
CA ILE A 69 -2.24 -10.85 15.09
C ILE A 69 -2.75 -10.86 16.53
N ALA A 70 -1.97 -10.31 17.47
CA ALA A 70 -2.34 -10.24 18.88
C ALA A 70 -3.54 -9.30 19.13
N ASP A 71 -3.66 -8.25 18.33
CA ASP A 71 -4.79 -7.31 18.32
C ASP A 71 -6.02 -7.87 17.58
N GLU A 72 -5.92 -9.08 17.03
CA GLU A 72 -7.00 -9.81 16.33
C GLU A 72 -7.63 -9.00 15.16
N VAL A 73 -6.80 -8.34 14.35
CA VAL A 73 -7.30 -7.63 13.16
C VAL A 73 -7.90 -8.60 12.14
N ASP A 74 -8.93 -8.18 11.41
CA ASP A 74 -9.56 -9.05 10.40
C ASP A 74 -8.73 -9.18 9.11
N ILE A 75 -8.11 -8.07 8.69
CA ILE A 75 -7.39 -7.94 7.42
C ILE A 75 -6.14 -7.09 7.61
N ILE A 76 -5.03 -7.51 7.02
CA ILE A 76 -3.78 -6.74 6.92
C ILE A 76 -3.60 -6.28 5.47
N ASN A 77 -3.57 -4.97 5.24
CA ASN A 77 -3.24 -4.39 3.93
C ASN A 77 -1.79 -3.87 3.94
N LEU A 78 -0.94 -4.49 3.12
CA LEU A 78 0.50 -4.26 3.09
C LEU A 78 0.95 -3.75 1.72
N SER A 79 1.02 -2.44 1.56
CA SER A 79 1.52 -1.79 0.34
C SER A 79 3.04 -1.57 0.37
N ILE A 80 3.80 -2.63 0.69
CA ILE A 80 5.26 -2.66 0.63
C ILE A 80 5.73 -4.01 0.08
N GLY A 81 6.97 -4.09 -0.38
CA GLY A 81 7.59 -5.32 -0.87
C GLY A 81 9.11 -5.16 -0.99
N GLN A 82 9.82 -6.27 -1.19
CA GLN A 82 11.22 -6.22 -1.59
C GLN A 82 11.34 -5.70 -3.04
N PRO A 83 12.46 -5.07 -3.43
CA PRO A 83 12.74 -4.80 -4.84
C PRO A 83 12.74 -6.09 -5.67
N ALA A 84 12.26 -6.03 -6.91
CA ALA A 84 12.29 -7.18 -7.81
C ALA A 84 13.71 -7.75 -7.98
N GLY A 85 13.81 -9.07 -8.03
CA GLY A 85 15.09 -9.80 -8.16
C GLY A 85 15.91 -9.86 -6.87
N THR A 86 15.37 -9.35 -5.77
CA THR A 86 15.96 -9.48 -4.42
C THR A 86 15.09 -10.33 -3.50
N GLU A 87 14.12 -11.07 -4.06
CA GLU A 87 13.23 -11.92 -3.29
C GLU A 87 14.01 -13.01 -2.56
N ASP A 88 13.87 -13.03 -1.25
CA ASP A 88 14.35 -14.14 -0.44
C ASP A 88 13.41 -15.35 -0.58
N GLU A 89 13.94 -16.54 -0.28
CA GLU A 89 13.11 -17.70 -0.01
C GLU A 89 12.07 -17.37 1.07
N PHE A 90 10.89 -17.98 1.02
CA PHE A 90 9.80 -17.67 1.95
C PHE A 90 10.21 -17.82 3.43
N SER A 91 11.15 -18.73 3.74
CA SER A 91 11.70 -18.93 5.09
C SER A 91 12.62 -17.80 5.59
N ARG A 92 13.02 -16.88 4.72
CA ARG A 92 13.88 -15.72 5.02
C ARG A 92 13.20 -14.39 4.70
N ASN A 93 12.04 -14.42 4.04
CA ASN A 93 11.25 -13.24 3.72
C ASN A 93 10.29 -12.89 4.89
N SER A 94 10.57 -11.77 5.57
CA SER A 94 9.76 -11.31 6.72
C SER A 94 8.27 -11.11 6.42
N ILE A 95 7.90 -10.72 5.20
CA ILE A 95 6.50 -10.55 4.78
C ILE A 95 5.86 -11.92 4.60
N ALA A 96 6.54 -12.87 3.95
CA ALA A 96 6.04 -14.23 3.76
C ALA A 96 5.82 -14.95 5.09
N ILE A 97 6.77 -14.84 6.03
CA ILE A 97 6.67 -15.43 7.37
C ILE A 97 5.52 -14.81 8.17
N GLY A 98 5.47 -13.48 8.25
CA GLY A 98 4.43 -12.78 9.03
C GLY A 98 3.03 -13.04 8.47
N SER A 99 2.88 -13.02 7.15
CA SER A 99 1.60 -13.31 6.49
C SER A 99 1.16 -14.77 6.64
N PHE A 100 2.10 -15.73 6.68
CA PHE A 100 1.78 -17.13 6.94
C PHE A 100 1.16 -17.31 8.33
N HIS A 101 1.77 -16.71 9.36
CA HIS A 101 1.22 -16.75 10.72
C HIS A 101 -0.12 -16.01 10.84
N ALA A 102 -0.32 -14.93 10.09
CA ALA A 102 -1.62 -14.26 10.04
C ALA A 102 -2.69 -15.19 9.44
N LEU A 103 -2.37 -15.89 8.34
CA LEU A 103 -3.26 -16.87 7.71
C LEU A 103 -3.63 -18.01 8.68
N GLU A 104 -2.67 -18.53 9.45
CA GLU A 104 -2.93 -19.58 10.47
C GLU A 104 -3.93 -19.13 11.54
N LYS A 105 -4.09 -17.81 11.73
CA LYS A 105 -5.05 -17.20 12.65
C LYS A 105 -6.33 -16.71 11.95
N GLY A 106 -6.49 -17.00 10.66
CA GLY A 106 -7.65 -16.60 9.87
C GLY A 106 -7.63 -15.13 9.42
N ILE A 107 -6.50 -14.44 9.53
CA ILE A 107 -6.33 -13.04 9.13
C ILE A 107 -5.91 -12.98 7.67
N PHE A 108 -6.67 -12.27 6.85
CA PHE A 108 -6.41 -12.16 5.41
C PHE A 108 -5.34 -11.09 5.12
N VAL A 109 -4.36 -11.41 4.28
CA VAL A 109 -3.26 -10.48 3.94
C VAL A 109 -3.31 -10.09 2.46
N VAL A 110 -3.37 -8.78 2.22
CA VAL A 110 -3.32 -8.17 0.88
C VAL A 110 -1.95 -7.51 0.69
N GLY A 111 -1.28 -7.82 -0.42
CA GLY A 111 0.05 -7.27 -0.76
C GLY A 111 0.06 -6.60 -2.13
N SER A 112 0.90 -5.58 -2.33
CA SER A 112 1.12 -5.03 -3.67
C SER A 112 2.07 -5.90 -4.50
N ALA A 113 1.87 -5.95 -5.82
CA ALA A 113 2.74 -6.69 -6.75
C ALA A 113 4.11 -6.04 -6.99
N GLY A 114 4.35 -4.83 -6.49
CA GLY A 114 5.55 -4.04 -6.78
C GLY A 114 5.42 -3.15 -8.02
N ASN A 115 6.40 -2.27 -8.21
CA ASN A 115 6.42 -1.25 -9.27
C ASN A 115 7.63 -1.39 -10.22
N ASP A 116 8.39 -2.49 -10.12
CA ASP A 116 9.64 -2.69 -10.87
C ASP A 116 9.42 -3.27 -12.29
N GLY A 117 8.17 -3.33 -12.74
CA GLY A 117 7.82 -3.70 -14.11
C GLY A 117 8.41 -2.76 -15.17
N PRO A 118 8.25 -3.06 -16.47
CA PRO A 118 7.34 -4.08 -17.04
C PRO A 118 8.05 -5.39 -17.46
N LEU A 119 9.31 -5.58 -17.10
CA LEU A 119 10.03 -6.82 -17.43
C LEU A 119 9.40 -8.03 -16.73
N ARG A 120 9.61 -9.22 -17.31
CA ARG A 120 9.16 -10.48 -16.71
C ARG A 120 9.83 -10.68 -15.35
N GLU A 121 9.18 -11.43 -14.48
CA GLU A 121 9.71 -11.83 -13.16
C GLU A 121 10.02 -10.65 -12.23
N THR A 122 9.17 -9.62 -12.26
CA THR A 122 9.28 -8.41 -11.42
C THR A 122 8.20 -8.30 -10.34
N VAL A 123 7.34 -9.32 -10.21
CA VAL A 123 6.27 -9.36 -9.20
C VAL A 123 6.86 -9.78 -7.86
N VAL A 124 6.55 -9.02 -6.81
CA VAL A 124 6.93 -9.32 -5.42
C VAL A 124 5.72 -9.74 -4.59
N ASN A 125 5.93 -10.13 -3.33
CA ASN A 125 4.88 -10.68 -2.46
C ASN A 125 4.20 -11.92 -3.06
N VAL A 126 4.98 -12.82 -3.68
CA VAL A 126 4.48 -13.99 -4.43
C VAL A 126 4.15 -15.22 -3.57
N ALA A 127 4.17 -15.09 -2.24
CA ALA A 127 3.82 -16.21 -1.37
C ALA A 127 2.35 -16.62 -1.63
N PRO A 128 2.02 -17.92 -1.79
CA PRO A 128 0.69 -18.35 -2.23
C PRO A 128 -0.47 -17.96 -1.31
N TRP A 129 -0.17 -17.62 -0.05
CA TRP A 129 -1.14 -17.18 0.96
C TRP A 129 -1.35 -15.66 1.01
N ILE A 130 -0.65 -14.89 0.18
CA ILE A 130 -0.84 -13.44 0.06
C ILE A 130 -1.73 -13.15 -1.15
N PHE A 131 -2.73 -12.30 -0.96
CA PHE A 131 -3.52 -11.78 -2.07
C PHE A 131 -2.78 -10.61 -2.73
N THR A 132 -2.05 -10.92 -3.81
CA THR A 132 -1.14 -9.98 -4.48
C THR A 132 -1.84 -9.18 -5.58
N VAL A 133 -1.78 -7.85 -5.48
CA VAL A 133 -2.57 -6.92 -6.31
C VAL A 133 -1.68 -6.13 -7.27
N ALA A 134 -1.97 -6.23 -8.57
CA ALA A 134 -1.37 -5.41 -9.63
C ALA A 134 -2.10 -4.06 -9.80
N ALA A 135 -1.48 -3.12 -10.53
CA ALA A 135 -2.07 -1.82 -10.81
C ALA A 135 -2.51 -1.68 -12.28
N THR A 136 -3.64 -1.02 -12.51
CA THR A 136 -4.14 -0.65 -13.84
C THR A 136 -4.61 0.81 -13.83
N THR A 137 -4.84 1.38 -15.00
CA THR A 137 -5.44 2.71 -15.15
C THR A 137 -6.96 2.66 -14.97
N ILE A 138 -7.55 3.83 -14.72
CA ILE A 138 -9.01 4.07 -14.77
C ILE A 138 -9.35 4.93 -15.99
N ASP A 139 -10.64 5.16 -16.22
CA ASP A 139 -11.15 6.00 -17.31
C ASP A 139 -10.79 7.48 -17.18
N ARG A 140 -10.69 8.00 -15.96
CA ARG A 140 -10.30 9.39 -15.69
C ARG A 140 -8.83 9.63 -16.00
N ASN A 141 -8.57 10.57 -16.92
CA ASN A 141 -7.24 11.11 -17.22
C ASN A 141 -7.10 12.56 -16.74
N ILE A 142 -5.92 12.95 -16.26
CA ILE A 142 -5.59 14.33 -15.88
C ILE A 142 -4.51 14.83 -16.85
N GLU A 143 -4.84 15.86 -17.63
CA GLU A 143 -3.99 16.35 -18.71
C GLU A 143 -3.57 17.81 -18.46
N THR A 144 -2.36 18.15 -18.92
CA THR A 144 -1.84 19.52 -18.93
C THR A 144 -1.75 19.99 -20.37
N HIS A 145 -2.54 21.00 -20.76
CA HIS A 145 -2.44 21.59 -22.09
C HIS A 145 -1.43 22.74 -22.09
N SER A 146 -0.40 22.65 -22.94
CA SER A 146 0.48 23.78 -23.26
C SER A 146 0.03 24.43 -24.57
N LEU A 147 -0.19 25.74 -24.56
CA LEU A 147 -0.41 26.50 -25.80
C LEU A 147 0.95 26.83 -26.42
N GLY A 148 1.36 26.08 -27.44
CA GLY A 148 2.41 26.50 -28.36
C GLY A 148 1.88 27.66 -29.22
N ARG A 149 2.50 28.83 -29.13
CA ARG A 149 2.25 29.96 -30.04
C ARG A 149 2.80 29.60 -31.42
N GLU A 150 1.96 29.11 -32.34
CA GLU A 150 2.20 29.30 -33.76
C GLU A 150 1.82 30.74 -34.13
N HIS A 151 2.77 31.66 -33.98
CA HIS A 151 2.78 32.88 -34.77
C HIS A 151 3.67 32.64 -36.00
N ALA A 152 3.08 32.05 -37.04
CA ALA A 152 3.58 32.20 -38.40
C ALA A 152 2.63 33.18 -39.11
N ASN A 153 3.05 34.45 -39.16
CA ASN A 153 2.65 35.39 -40.20
C ASN A 153 3.83 35.55 -41.15
#